data_AF-A0A0N0DZE7-F1
#
_entry.id   AF-A0A0N0DZE7-F1
#
_cell.length_a   1.000
_cell.length_b   1.000
_cell.length_c   1.000
_cell.angle_alpha   90.00
_cell.angle_beta   90.00
_cell.angle_gamma   90.00
#
_symmetry.space_group_name_H-M   'P 1'
#
loop_
_entity.id
_entity.type
_entity.pdbx_description
1 polymer ?
#
loop_
_entity_poly.entity_id
_entity_poly.type
_entity_poly.pdbx_seq_one_letter_code
_entity_poly.pdbx_strand_id
1 'polypeptide(L)'
;MSRPQQQQEYPEEEQSNEEQRQQENHQPVEEDVNSHSSKDSEVKNSKPKAEGEQEKEKKKPKFSVGVLLFAIFIFVAFVLSLAGMTLGMMDKRGSNACISIWGYKPKCTGSWFRHIDFKNFENSGRECKKGDSLMQGAQAFSVMCLIGGFMTTGVALLELFHFAELAVVACIISSISMISTLVVWSTMLAYYWADLCGIIVYADTYKIGNGLILFITAWCLQMVASLILMIDIYLGNSK
;
A
#
# COMPACT_ATOMS: atom_id res chain seq x y z
N MET A 1 37.93 36.23 5.46
CA MET A 1 38.42 35.10 4.63
C MET A 1 37.20 34.36 4.13
N SER A 2 36.86 34.53 2.85
CA SER A 2 35.54 34.15 2.32
C SER A 2 35.51 32.69 1.86
N ARG A 3 34.49 31.92 2.25
CA ARG A 3 34.22 30.60 1.67
C ARG A 3 33.54 30.79 0.30
N PRO A 4 33.97 30.09 -0.77
CA PRO A 4 33.22 30.06 -2.02
C PRO A 4 31.90 29.31 -1.83
N GLN A 5 30.85 29.77 -2.50
CA GLN A 5 29.62 28.98 -2.64
C GLN A 5 29.83 27.94 -3.73
N GLN A 6 29.50 26.67 -3.45
CA GLN A 6 29.25 25.71 -4.53
C GLN A 6 27.86 25.98 -5.09
N GLN A 7 27.85 26.41 -6.35
CA GLN A 7 26.64 26.61 -7.14
C GLN A 7 26.19 25.23 -7.63
N GLN A 8 24.97 24.80 -7.28
CA GLN A 8 24.40 23.57 -7.82
C GLN A 8 23.74 23.88 -9.17
N GLU A 9 24.28 23.26 -10.23
CA GLU A 9 23.73 23.26 -11.58
C GLU A 9 22.32 22.62 -11.60
N TYR A 10 21.45 23.09 -12.49
CA TYR A 10 20.14 22.48 -12.79
C TYR A 10 20.21 21.74 -14.14
N PRO A 11 19.32 20.75 -14.39
CA PRO A 11 19.48 19.79 -15.48
C PRO A 11 18.87 20.23 -16.81
N GLU A 12 19.35 19.64 -17.90
CA GLU A 12 18.72 19.66 -19.22
C GLU A 12 17.92 18.37 -19.47
N GLU A 13 16.89 18.45 -20.32
CA GLU A 13 15.89 17.40 -20.53
C GLU A 13 16.32 16.40 -21.63
N GLU A 14 15.91 15.13 -21.50
CA GLU A 14 15.69 14.29 -22.68
C GLU A 14 14.52 13.32 -22.48
N GLN A 15 13.47 13.48 -23.29
CA GLN A 15 12.41 12.49 -23.49
C GLN A 15 12.63 11.82 -24.85
N SER A 16 12.54 10.49 -24.92
CA SER A 16 12.10 9.82 -26.14
C SER A 16 11.31 8.56 -25.83
N ASN A 17 10.22 8.37 -26.58
CA ASN A 17 9.53 7.09 -26.70
C ASN A 17 10.43 6.08 -27.41
N GLU A 18 10.22 4.78 -27.17
CA GLU A 18 10.04 3.87 -28.30
C GLU A 18 9.16 2.67 -27.91
N GLU A 19 8.05 2.52 -28.62
CA GLU A 19 7.13 1.39 -28.54
C GLU A 19 7.17 0.66 -29.89
N GLN A 20 6.92 -0.66 -29.88
CA GLN A 20 6.79 -1.58 -31.04
C GLN A 20 8.08 -2.09 -31.71
N ARG A 21 8.27 -3.42 -31.62
CA ARG A 21 8.49 -4.30 -32.80
C ARG A 21 8.23 -5.79 -32.48
N GLN A 22 7.34 -6.39 -33.28
CA GLN A 22 7.41 -7.75 -33.90
C GLN A 22 7.78 -8.94 -32.97
N GLN A 23 7.00 -10.01 -32.79
CA GLN A 23 5.92 -10.67 -33.57
C GLN A 23 6.33 -11.22 -34.95
N GLU A 24 7.02 -12.38 -34.95
CA GLU A 24 7.10 -13.42 -36.00
C GLU A 24 8.02 -14.57 -35.46
N ASN A 25 7.95 -15.87 -35.81
CA ASN A 25 7.02 -16.61 -36.69
C ASN A 25 7.02 -18.16 -36.41
N HIS A 26 5.93 -18.82 -36.82
CA HIS A 26 5.78 -20.23 -37.31
C HIS A 26 6.06 -21.53 -36.48
N GLN A 27 5.00 -22.34 -36.46
CA GLN A 27 4.80 -23.83 -36.41
C GLN A 27 5.47 -24.60 -37.60
N PRO A 28 5.17 -25.90 -37.89
CA PRO A 28 4.84 -27.12 -37.10
C PRO A 28 5.63 -28.39 -37.57
N VAL A 29 5.40 -29.59 -37.01
CA VAL A 29 5.45 -30.94 -37.69
C VAL A 29 4.54 -31.94 -36.94
N GLU A 30 3.97 -32.93 -37.66
CA GLU A 30 2.97 -33.93 -37.23
C GLU A 30 3.53 -35.39 -37.12
N GLU A 31 2.64 -36.35 -36.81
CA GLU A 31 2.69 -37.81 -37.10
C GLU A 31 3.74 -38.73 -36.40
N ASP A 32 3.52 -40.04 -36.13
CA ASP A 32 2.32 -40.90 -35.98
C ASP A 32 2.75 -42.31 -35.42
N VAL A 33 1.82 -43.28 -35.31
CA VAL A 33 2.01 -44.76 -35.32
C VAL A 33 2.23 -45.53 -33.99
N ASN A 34 1.11 -45.91 -33.36
CA ASN A 34 0.61 -47.29 -33.19
C ASN A 34 1.57 -48.46 -32.81
N SER A 35 1.30 -49.21 -31.72
CA SER A 35 0.72 -50.59 -31.76
C SER A 35 0.95 -51.49 -30.52
N HIS A 36 -0.10 -52.27 -30.13
CA HIS A 36 -0.15 -53.63 -29.53
C HIS A 36 0.83 -53.99 -28.36
N SER A 37 0.53 -54.77 -27.31
CA SER A 37 -0.52 -55.73 -26.91
C SER A 37 -0.34 -56.00 -25.39
N SER A 38 -1.20 -56.64 -24.57
CA SER A 38 -2.52 -57.28 -24.74
C SER A 38 -3.20 -57.48 -23.36
N LYS A 39 -4.42 -58.04 -23.37
CA LYS A 39 -5.07 -59.05 -22.46
C LYS A 39 -4.51 -59.23 -21.03
N ASP A 40 -5.34 -59.31 -19.98
CA ASP A 40 -6.43 -60.31 -19.87
C ASP A 40 -7.83 -59.83 -19.42
N SER A 41 -8.81 -60.65 -19.81
CA SER A 41 -10.23 -60.64 -19.40
C SER A 41 -10.39 -61.22 -17.98
N GLU A 42 -11.49 -61.01 -17.23
CA GLU A 42 -12.81 -61.56 -17.50
C GLU A 42 -13.93 -60.92 -16.63
N VAL A 43 -15.10 -60.64 -17.26
CA VAL A 43 -16.47 -61.07 -16.86
C VAL A 43 -17.02 -60.58 -15.50
N LYS A 44 -18.23 -60.00 -15.33
CA LYS A 44 -19.50 -59.77 -16.09
C LYS A 44 -20.20 -58.58 -15.35
N ASN A 45 -21.22 -57.84 -15.82
CA ASN A 45 -22.28 -58.07 -16.81
C ASN A 45 -22.99 -56.74 -17.20
N SER A 46 -23.82 -56.77 -18.26
CA SER A 46 -24.98 -55.88 -18.54
C SER A 46 -24.84 -54.33 -18.61
N LYS A 47 -24.85 -53.81 -19.85
CA LYS A 47 -25.45 -52.51 -20.29
C LYS A 47 -27.01 -52.67 -20.28
N PRO A 48 -27.91 -51.65 -20.26
CA PRO A 48 -27.69 -50.33 -20.87
C PRO A 48 -28.34 -49.04 -20.31
N LYS A 49 -27.75 -47.91 -20.75
CA LYS A 49 -28.37 -46.61 -21.14
C LYS A 49 -29.11 -45.77 -20.07
N ALA A 50 -28.49 -44.64 -19.72
CA ALA A 50 -29.11 -43.31 -19.76
C ALA A 50 -28.00 -42.24 -19.80
N GLU A 51 -28.17 -41.20 -20.62
CA GLU A 51 -27.35 -39.99 -20.51
C GLU A 51 -27.59 -39.30 -19.15
N GLY A 52 -26.51 -38.81 -18.54
CA GLY A 52 -26.54 -38.00 -17.34
C GLY A 52 -25.56 -36.85 -17.51
N GLU A 53 -26.06 -35.71 -17.98
CA GLU A 53 -25.29 -34.48 -18.09
C GLU A 53 -24.71 -34.13 -16.72
N GLN A 54 -23.37 -34.09 -16.62
CA GLN A 54 -22.73 -33.35 -15.54
C GLN A 54 -22.91 -31.86 -15.84
N GLU A 55 -24.10 -31.37 -15.52
CA GLU A 55 -24.39 -29.95 -15.46
C GLU A 55 -23.41 -29.33 -14.45
N LYS A 56 -22.35 -28.68 -14.97
CA LYS A 56 -21.62 -27.67 -14.22
C LYS A 56 -22.60 -26.51 -13.98
N GLU A 57 -23.49 -26.64 -13.00
CA GLU A 57 -23.09 -26.14 -11.69
C GLU A 57 -22.55 -24.72 -11.66
N LYS A 58 -22.99 -23.79 -12.53
CA LYS A 58 -22.55 -22.38 -12.46
C LYS A 58 -23.18 -21.76 -11.22
N LYS A 59 -22.63 -22.13 -10.06
CA LYS A 59 -22.91 -21.51 -8.77
C LYS A 59 -22.76 -20.02 -8.97
N LYS A 60 -23.89 -19.33 -8.93
CA LYS A 60 -23.92 -17.87 -9.06
C LYS A 60 -22.97 -17.31 -8.01
N PRO A 61 -22.03 -16.42 -8.36
CA PRO A 61 -21.08 -15.86 -7.41
C PRO A 61 -21.86 -15.28 -6.23
N LYS A 62 -21.66 -15.86 -5.04
CA LYS A 62 -22.26 -15.37 -3.81
C LYS A 62 -21.50 -14.14 -3.38
N PHE A 63 -21.93 -13.01 -3.91
CA PHE A 63 -21.39 -11.70 -3.59
C PHE A 63 -21.63 -11.40 -2.10
N SER A 64 -20.60 -11.51 -1.26
CA SER A 64 -20.71 -11.03 0.12
C SER A 64 -20.64 -9.51 0.14
N VAL A 65 -21.68 -8.89 0.71
CA VAL A 65 -21.73 -7.46 0.99
C VAL A 65 -20.57 -7.03 1.91
N GLY A 66 -20.12 -7.91 2.82
CA GLY A 66 -19.00 -7.64 3.70
C GLY A 66 -17.66 -7.51 2.95
N VAL A 67 -17.39 -8.40 1.99
CA VAL A 67 -16.19 -8.34 1.13
C VAL A 67 -16.21 -7.08 0.26
N LEU A 68 -17.37 -6.68 -0.29
CA LEU A 68 -17.50 -5.40 -0.98
C LEU A 68 -17.16 -4.21 -0.06
N LEU A 69 -17.76 -4.15 1.12
CA LEU A 69 -17.52 -3.05 2.07
C LEU A 69 -16.05 -3.01 2.50
N PHE A 70 -15.45 -4.16 2.80
CA PHE A 70 -14.01 -4.29 3.09
C PHE A 70 -13.16 -3.71 1.95
N ALA A 71 -13.40 -4.13 0.70
CA ALA A 71 -12.65 -3.66 -0.46
C ALA A 71 -12.78 -2.12 -0.65
N ILE A 72 -13.98 -1.56 -0.47
CA ILE A 72 -14.22 -0.11 -0.55
C ILE A 72 -13.45 0.63 0.57
N PHE A 73 -13.56 0.18 1.82
CA PHE A 73 -12.90 0.85 2.94
C PHE A 73 -11.36 0.77 2.84
N ILE A 74 -10.81 -0.37 2.43
CA ILE A 74 -9.36 -0.53 2.19
C ILE A 74 -8.90 0.37 1.04
N PHE A 75 -9.62 0.40 -0.08
CA PHE A 75 -9.28 1.27 -1.21
C PHE A 75 -9.28 2.76 -0.81
N VAL A 76 -10.31 3.22 -0.10
CA VAL A 76 -10.37 4.60 0.40
C VAL A 76 -9.23 4.85 1.38
N ALA A 77 -8.97 3.95 2.35
CA ALA A 77 -7.85 4.11 3.28
C ALA A 77 -6.49 4.18 2.57
N PHE A 78 -6.26 3.38 1.54
CA PHE A 78 -5.03 3.42 0.72
C PHE A 78 -4.86 4.78 0.03
N VAL A 79 -5.92 5.30 -0.60
CA VAL A 79 -5.91 6.63 -1.22
C VAL A 79 -5.67 7.74 -0.18
N LEU A 80 -6.27 7.63 1.01
CA LEU A 80 -6.04 8.58 2.12
C LEU A 80 -4.59 8.54 2.64
N SER A 81 -3.96 7.36 2.75
CA SER A 81 -2.54 7.24 3.10
C SER A 81 -1.63 7.83 2.02
N LEU A 82 -1.91 7.61 0.73
CA LEU A 82 -1.17 8.24 -0.38
C LEU A 82 -1.30 9.78 -0.36
N ALA A 83 -2.51 10.29 -0.19
CA ALA A 83 -2.76 11.72 -0.04
C ALA A 83 -2.01 12.27 1.20
N GLY A 84 -2.07 11.56 2.33
CA GLY A 84 -1.34 11.89 3.55
C GLY A 84 0.17 12.01 3.32
N MET A 85 0.79 11.09 2.59
CA MET A 85 2.24 11.10 2.31
C MET A 85 2.69 12.28 1.43
N THR A 86 1.83 12.76 0.53
CA THR A 86 2.13 13.86 -0.39
C THR A 86 1.86 15.24 0.23
N LEU A 87 0.93 15.30 1.18
CA LEU A 87 0.55 16.48 1.95
C LEU A 87 1.54 16.80 3.10
N GLY A 88 1.35 17.98 3.70
CA GLY A 88 2.02 18.37 4.94
C GLY A 88 1.42 17.65 6.14
N MET A 89 2.28 17.07 6.99
CA MET A 89 1.92 16.51 8.30
C MET A 89 1.73 17.61 9.34
N MET A 90 2.48 18.70 9.22
CA MET A 90 2.43 19.84 10.14
C MET A 90 2.59 21.16 9.39
N ASP A 91 1.63 22.07 9.56
CA ASP A 91 1.59 23.35 8.84
C ASP A 91 2.08 24.50 9.72
N LYS A 92 2.97 25.35 9.22
CA LYS A 92 3.56 26.44 9.99
C LYS A 92 2.55 27.58 10.18
N ARG A 93 2.36 28.03 11.42
CA ARG A 93 1.47 29.16 11.72
C ARG A 93 2.02 30.44 11.06
N GLY A 94 1.17 31.16 10.33
CA GLY A 94 1.53 32.41 9.67
C GLY A 94 2.40 32.27 8.40
N SER A 95 2.54 31.06 7.85
CA SER A 95 3.30 30.84 6.61
C SER A 95 2.68 29.72 5.78
N ASN A 96 2.98 29.68 4.48
CA ASN A 96 2.57 28.59 3.58
C ASN A 96 3.54 27.39 3.60
N ALA A 97 4.46 27.35 4.57
CA ALA A 97 5.44 26.29 4.76
C ALA A 97 4.89 25.18 5.67
N CYS A 98 5.36 23.95 5.46
CA CYS A 98 4.97 22.80 6.26
C CYS A 98 6.06 21.72 6.27
N ILE A 99 5.93 20.79 7.20
CA ILE A 99 6.76 19.59 7.31
C ILE A 99 5.93 18.41 6.81
N SER A 100 6.47 17.65 5.86
CA SER A 100 5.95 16.37 5.40
C SER A 100 6.89 15.25 5.84
N ILE A 101 6.50 13.98 5.70
CA ILE A 101 7.32 12.81 6.09
C ILE A 101 8.71 12.86 5.41
N TRP A 102 8.80 13.42 4.20
CA TRP A 102 10.03 13.52 3.42
C TRP A 102 10.92 14.73 3.79
N GLY A 103 10.44 15.68 4.58
CA GLY A 103 11.21 16.87 4.98
C GLY A 103 10.40 18.17 4.96
N TYR A 104 11.11 19.30 4.95
CA TYR A 104 10.53 20.64 5.01
C TYR A 104 10.16 21.18 3.63
N LYS A 105 8.89 21.55 3.44
CA LYS A 105 8.42 22.29 2.26
C LYS A 105 8.32 23.79 2.56
N PRO A 106 8.97 24.68 1.79
CA PRO A 106 8.77 26.13 1.91
C PRO A 106 7.39 26.60 1.39
N LYS A 107 6.74 25.79 0.54
CA LYS A 107 5.35 25.94 0.09
C LYS A 107 4.70 24.56 0.10
N CYS A 108 3.59 24.36 0.81
CA CYS A 108 2.95 23.04 0.95
C CYS A 108 2.47 22.43 -0.37
N THR A 109 2.00 23.28 -1.29
CA THR A 109 1.59 22.92 -2.65
C THR A 109 2.76 22.63 -3.60
N GLY A 110 4.01 22.83 -3.16
CA GLY A 110 5.20 22.51 -3.95
C GLY A 110 5.50 21.01 -3.99
N SER A 111 6.06 20.56 -5.11
CA SER A 111 6.64 19.22 -5.27
C SER A 111 8.02 19.09 -4.61
N TRP A 112 8.71 20.20 -4.35
CA TRP A 112 10.07 20.23 -3.80
C TRP A 112 10.09 20.22 -2.27
N PHE A 113 10.96 19.37 -1.71
CA PHE A 113 11.22 19.22 -0.28
C PHE A 113 12.69 19.54 0.01
N ARG A 114 12.98 20.18 1.14
CA ARG A 114 14.34 20.29 1.68
C ARG A 114 14.53 19.26 2.78
N HIS A 115 15.67 18.58 2.75
CA HIS A 115 16.09 17.73 3.85
C HIS A 115 16.25 18.57 5.13
N ILE A 116 16.04 17.96 6.30
CA ILE A 116 16.16 18.61 7.60
C ILE A 116 17.49 18.19 8.21
N ASP A 117 18.45 19.11 8.30
CA ASP A 117 19.78 18.83 8.83
C ASP A 117 19.78 18.67 10.35
N PHE A 118 19.49 17.45 10.82
CA PHE A 118 19.50 17.12 12.25
C PHE A 118 20.90 17.21 12.91
N LYS A 119 21.99 17.29 12.13
CA LYS A 119 23.35 17.48 12.67
C LYS A 119 23.62 18.89 13.21
N ASN A 120 23.00 19.91 12.61
CA ASN A 120 23.09 21.32 13.04
C ASN A 120 21.69 21.88 13.28
N PHE A 121 20.89 21.14 14.05
CA PHE A 121 19.47 21.39 14.21
C PHE A 121 19.21 22.82 14.74
N GLU A 122 18.49 23.61 13.95
CA GLU A 122 18.19 25.03 14.17
C GLU A 122 19.42 25.91 14.51
N ASN A 123 20.58 25.61 13.92
CA ASN A 123 21.87 26.26 14.20
C ASN A 123 22.33 26.17 15.67
N SER A 124 21.72 25.31 16.50
CA SER A 124 22.04 25.16 17.93
C SER A 124 23.40 24.50 18.21
N GLY A 125 24.10 24.01 17.17
CA GLY A 125 25.35 23.26 17.29
C GLY A 125 25.22 21.90 17.96
N ARG A 126 24.00 21.40 18.19
CA ARG A 126 23.72 20.09 18.81
C ARG A 126 23.14 19.11 17.79
N GLU A 127 23.72 17.91 17.73
CA GLU A 127 23.19 16.80 16.93
C GLU A 127 21.87 16.27 17.53
N CYS A 128 20.80 16.28 16.74
CA CYS A 128 19.48 15.83 17.17
C CYS A 128 19.14 14.41 16.71
N LYS A 129 19.89 13.42 17.23
CA LYS A 129 19.75 11.99 16.87
C LYS A 129 18.34 11.42 17.09
N LYS A 130 17.56 11.99 18.03
CA LYS A 130 16.18 11.59 18.29
C LYS A 130 15.21 12.10 17.21
N GLY A 131 15.43 13.29 16.65
CA GLY A 131 14.62 13.80 15.55
C GLY A 131 14.87 13.01 14.26
N ASP A 132 16.15 12.74 13.98
CA ASP A 132 16.61 11.97 12.84
C ASP A 132 16.02 10.55 12.81
N SER A 133 16.12 9.81 13.93
CA SER A 133 15.59 8.44 14.01
C SER A 133 14.07 8.35 13.95
N LEU A 134 13.34 9.32 14.52
CA LEU A 134 11.88 9.40 14.38
C LEU A 134 11.47 9.66 12.92
N MET A 135 12.16 10.58 12.24
CA MET A 135 11.88 10.94 10.85
C MET A 135 12.20 9.78 9.89
N GLN A 136 13.37 9.14 10.05
CA GLN A 136 13.77 7.97 9.28
C GLN A 136 12.84 6.79 9.51
N GLY A 137 12.40 6.56 10.76
CA GLY A 137 11.39 5.58 11.09
C GLY A 137 10.07 5.82 10.36
N ALA A 138 9.54 7.04 10.46
CA ALA A 138 8.29 7.41 9.79
C ALA A 138 8.35 7.24 8.26
N GLN A 139 9.49 7.59 7.63
CA GLN A 139 9.73 7.37 6.19
C GLN A 139 9.71 5.87 5.84
N ALA A 140 10.43 5.03 6.59
CA ALA A 140 10.48 3.59 6.33
C ALA A 140 9.09 2.94 6.50
N PHE A 141 8.39 3.25 7.59
CA PHE A 141 7.05 2.72 7.84
C PHE A 141 5.98 3.28 6.87
N SER A 142 6.15 4.49 6.31
CA SER A 142 5.23 5.01 5.29
C SER A 142 5.36 4.26 3.96
N VAL A 143 6.58 3.87 3.57
CA VAL A 143 6.80 3.00 2.40
C VAL A 143 6.20 1.61 2.63
N MET A 144 6.36 1.04 3.84
CA MET A 144 5.73 -0.25 4.18
C MET A 144 4.20 -0.17 4.18
N CYS A 145 3.62 0.94 4.67
CA CYS A 145 2.19 1.22 4.56
C CYS A 145 1.72 1.31 3.09
N LEU A 146 2.53 1.89 2.20
CA LEU A 146 2.21 2.01 0.78
C LEU A 146 2.19 0.61 0.11
N ILE A 147 3.24 -0.18 0.30
CA ILE A 147 3.36 -1.53 -0.27
C ILE A 147 2.25 -2.45 0.30
N GLY A 148 2.08 -2.45 1.63
CA GLY A 148 1.05 -3.25 2.30
C GLY A 148 -0.37 -2.85 1.88
N GLY A 149 -0.65 -1.55 1.78
CA GLY A 149 -1.93 -1.03 1.31
C GLY A 149 -2.23 -1.39 -0.15
N PHE A 150 -1.23 -1.31 -1.03
CA PHE A 150 -1.37 -1.75 -2.42
C PHE A 150 -1.64 -3.25 -2.52
N MET A 151 -0.89 -4.07 -1.80
CA MET A 151 -1.11 -5.53 -1.76
C MET A 151 -2.48 -5.89 -1.19
N THR A 152 -2.91 -5.28 -0.08
CA THR A 152 -4.24 -5.53 0.52
C THR A 152 -5.35 -5.14 -0.45
N THR A 153 -5.22 -3.98 -1.11
CA THR A 153 -6.19 -3.51 -2.12
C THR A 153 -6.25 -4.47 -3.31
N GLY A 154 -5.10 -4.92 -3.82
CA GLY A 154 -5.03 -5.88 -4.92
C GLY A 154 -5.69 -7.21 -4.57
N VAL A 155 -5.43 -7.76 -3.37
CA VAL A 155 -6.05 -9.02 -2.91
C VAL A 155 -7.56 -8.84 -2.71
N ALA A 156 -8.01 -7.74 -2.08
CA ALA A 156 -9.43 -7.45 -1.91
C ALA A 156 -10.20 -7.33 -3.24
N LEU A 157 -9.56 -6.80 -4.29
CA LEU A 157 -10.12 -6.77 -5.64
C LEU A 157 -10.16 -8.17 -6.28
N LEU A 158 -9.13 -9.00 -6.10
CA LEU A 158 -9.11 -10.38 -6.60
C LEU A 158 -10.20 -11.26 -5.95
N GLU A 159 -10.47 -11.06 -4.67
CA GLU A 159 -11.59 -11.69 -3.96
C GLU A 159 -12.94 -11.24 -4.52
N LEU A 160 -13.11 -9.95 -4.82
CA LEU A 160 -14.33 -9.39 -5.42
C LEU A 160 -14.67 -10.03 -6.78
N PHE A 161 -13.65 -10.40 -7.55
CA PHE A 161 -13.79 -11.09 -8.84
C PHE A 161 -13.87 -12.62 -8.73
N HIS A 162 -13.93 -13.18 -7.51
CA HIS A 162 -13.98 -14.62 -7.23
C HIS A 162 -12.82 -15.44 -7.85
N PHE A 163 -11.63 -14.85 -8.04
CA PHE A 163 -10.48 -15.58 -8.59
C PHE A 163 -9.83 -16.55 -7.58
N ALA A 164 -9.84 -16.22 -6.29
CA ALA A 164 -9.32 -17.07 -5.22
C ALA A 164 -9.89 -16.67 -3.85
N GLU A 165 -10.00 -17.63 -2.93
CA GLU A 165 -10.41 -17.39 -1.54
C GLU A 165 -9.21 -16.95 -0.69
N LEU A 166 -8.82 -15.68 -0.84
CA LEU A 166 -7.64 -15.09 -0.22
C LEU A 166 -7.91 -14.32 1.09
N ALA A 167 -9.15 -14.34 1.60
CA ALA A 167 -9.61 -13.47 2.69
C ALA A 167 -8.73 -13.49 3.95
N VAL A 168 -8.18 -14.66 4.30
CA VAL A 168 -7.23 -14.82 5.41
C VAL A 168 -5.91 -14.11 5.14
N VAL A 169 -5.40 -14.19 3.90
CA VAL A 169 -4.18 -13.51 3.45
C VAL A 169 -4.39 -12.00 3.41
N ALA A 170 -5.54 -11.53 2.88
CA ALA A 170 -5.94 -10.13 2.94
C ALA A 170 -5.98 -9.60 4.38
N CYS A 171 -6.55 -10.36 5.31
CA CYS A 171 -6.61 -10.00 6.73
C CYS A 171 -5.22 -9.84 7.37
N ILE A 172 -4.28 -10.75 7.07
CA ILE A 172 -2.90 -10.69 7.56
C ILE A 172 -2.17 -9.46 7.00
N ILE A 173 -2.23 -9.23 5.68
CA ILE A 173 -1.55 -8.08 5.05
C ILE A 173 -2.18 -6.76 5.51
N SER A 174 -3.52 -6.70 5.63
CA SER A 174 -4.26 -5.57 6.20
C SER A 174 -3.76 -5.25 7.61
N SER A 175 -3.61 -6.26 8.47
CA SER A 175 -3.13 -6.10 9.84
C SER A 175 -1.69 -5.53 9.91
N ILE A 176 -0.80 -5.99 9.03
CA ILE A 176 0.58 -5.48 8.93
C ILE A 176 0.57 -4.02 8.43
N SER A 177 -0.25 -3.70 7.42
CA SER A 177 -0.43 -2.34 6.91
C SER A 177 -1.01 -1.40 7.98
N MET A 178 -1.96 -1.89 8.77
CA MET A 178 -2.60 -1.15 9.87
C MET A 178 -1.63 -0.82 11.00
N ILE A 179 -0.79 -1.79 11.41
CA ILE A 179 0.29 -1.54 12.39
C ILE A 179 1.31 -0.55 11.81
N SER A 180 1.69 -0.67 10.54
CA SER A 180 2.60 0.27 9.88
C SER A 180 2.04 1.70 9.86
N THR A 181 0.75 1.84 9.49
CA THR A 181 0.03 3.12 9.48
C THR A 181 -0.02 3.75 10.88
N LEU A 182 -0.25 2.94 11.93
CA LEU A 182 -0.22 3.38 13.32
C LEU A 182 1.14 3.94 13.73
N VAL A 183 2.23 3.27 13.36
CA VAL A 183 3.60 3.75 13.67
C VAL A 183 3.88 5.08 12.96
N VAL A 184 3.46 5.26 11.71
CA VAL A 184 3.68 6.53 10.97
C VAL A 184 3.00 7.71 11.65
N TRP A 185 1.69 7.63 11.94
CA TRP A 185 1.01 8.78 12.55
C TRP A 185 1.43 8.98 14.01
N SER A 186 1.67 7.90 14.76
CA SER A 186 2.11 7.99 16.16
C SER A 186 3.52 8.59 16.29
N THR A 187 4.46 8.26 15.40
CA THR A 187 5.80 8.86 15.40
C THR A 187 5.79 10.33 14.99
N MET A 188 4.98 10.71 13.99
CA MET A 188 4.74 12.12 13.63
C MET A 188 4.08 12.89 14.79
N LEU A 189 3.13 12.28 15.49
CA LEU A 189 2.47 12.90 16.63
C LEU A 189 3.40 13.02 17.85
N ALA A 190 4.28 12.04 18.07
CA ALA A 190 5.37 12.14 19.04
C ALA A 190 6.38 13.24 18.67
N TYR A 191 6.69 13.45 17.39
CA TYR A 191 7.52 14.56 16.92
C TYR A 191 6.88 15.93 17.22
N TYR A 192 5.55 16.03 17.18
CA TYR A 192 4.81 17.27 17.46
C TYR A 192 4.84 17.69 18.95
N TRP A 193 4.82 16.71 19.86
CA TRP A 193 4.73 16.95 21.31
C TRP A 193 6.03 16.72 22.10
N ALA A 194 7.01 15.98 21.56
CA ALA A 194 8.25 15.72 22.27
C ALA A 194 9.22 16.91 22.20
N ASP A 195 9.99 17.11 23.27
CA ASP A 195 11.13 18.02 23.24
C ASP A 195 12.24 17.44 22.36
N LEU A 196 12.37 17.99 21.16
CA LEU A 196 13.49 17.71 20.26
C LEU A 196 14.66 18.61 20.63
N CYS A 197 15.61 18.03 21.38
CA CYS A 197 16.96 18.56 21.55
C CYS A 197 17.02 19.96 22.20
N GLY A 198 16.08 20.21 23.11
CA GLY A 198 15.98 21.43 23.90
C GLY A 198 15.28 22.60 23.19
N ILE A 199 14.71 22.37 21.99
CA ILE A 199 13.77 23.29 21.36
C ILE A 199 12.38 22.81 21.75
N ILE A 200 11.73 23.60 22.61
CA ILE A 200 10.50 23.22 23.28
C ILE A 200 9.32 23.54 22.36
N VAL A 201 8.46 22.54 22.13
CA VAL A 201 7.13 22.67 21.50
C VAL A 201 7.08 23.19 20.05
N TYR A 202 7.25 22.27 19.08
CA TYR A 202 6.79 22.49 17.69
C TYR A 202 5.31 22.91 17.64
N ALA A 203 4.48 22.45 18.59
CA ALA A 203 3.05 22.75 18.65
C ALA A 203 2.67 24.23 18.83
N ASP A 204 3.58 25.14 19.20
CA ASP A 204 3.26 26.58 19.25
C ASP A 204 3.56 27.30 17.92
N THR A 205 4.56 26.83 17.17
CA THR A 205 4.91 27.38 15.85
C THR A 205 4.17 26.68 14.69
N TYR A 206 3.73 25.45 14.90
CA TYR A 206 3.04 24.62 13.90
C TYR A 206 1.64 24.22 14.37
N LYS A 207 0.80 23.85 13.40
CA LYS A 207 -0.50 23.21 13.61
C LYS A 207 -0.42 21.80 13.03
N ILE A 208 -1.28 20.90 13.53
CA ILE A 208 -1.53 19.61 12.89
C ILE A 208 -1.99 19.89 11.46
N GLY A 209 -1.24 19.38 10.49
CA GLY A 209 -1.54 19.54 9.07
C GLY A 209 -2.49 18.45 8.56
N ASN A 210 -3.11 18.72 7.41
CA ASN A 210 -4.11 17.82 6.85
C ASN A 210 -3.57 16.39 6.63
N GLY A 211 -2.29 16.24 6.25
CA GLY A 211 -1.69 14.92 5.99
C GLY A 211 -1.72 13.99 7.21
N LEU A 212 -1.53 14.53 8.42
CA LEU A 212 -1.58 13.72 9.65
C LEU A 212 -3.01 13.28 9.96
N ILE A 213 -3.99 14.17 9.74
CA ILE A 213 -5.41 13.86 9.89
C ILE A 213 -5.83 12.75 8.91
N LEU A 214 -5.37 12.81 7.66
CA LEU A 214 -5.67 11.77 6.66
C LEU A 214 -5.08 10.41 7.05
N PHE A 215 -3.89 10.37 7.64
CA PHE A 215 -3.32 9.10 8.14
C PHE A 215 -4.10 8.52 9.32
N ILE A 216 -4.56 9.36 10.24
CA ILE A 216 -5.40 8.93 11.37
C ILE A 216 -6.75 8.40 10.85
N THR A 217 -7.39 9.08 9.90
CA THR A 217 -8.64 8.58 9.31
C THR A 217 -8.43 7.31 8.49
N ALA A 218 -7.34 7.19 7.71
CA ALA A 218 -6.98 5.98 7.00
C ALA A 218 -6.82 4.77 7.96
N TRP A 219 -6.14 4.96 9.09
CA TRP A 219 -6.01 3.94 10.13
C TRP A 219 -7.37 3.54 10.74
N CYS A 220 -8.25 4.51 11.03
CA CYS A 220 -9.61 4.23 11.49
C CYS A 220 -10.43 3.44 10.46
N LEU A 221 -10.29 3.75 9.15
CA LEU A 221 -10.95 2.99 8.09
C LEU A 221 -10.40 1.56 7.99
N GLN A 222 -9.08 1.35 8.12
CA GLN A 222 -8.47 0.02 8.16
C GLN A 222 -8.96 -0.81 9.36
N MET A 223 -9.12 -0.20 10.54
CA MET A 223 -9.73 -0.83 11.72
C MET A 223 -11.16 -1.29 11.44
N VAL A 224 -12.02 -0.42 10.89
CA VAL A 224 -13.41 -0.76 10.56
C VAL A 224 -13.48 -1.85 9.49
N ALA A 225 -12.67 -1.76 8.44
CA ALA A 225 -12.58 -2.78 7.39
C ALA A 225 -12.19 -4.15 7.98
N SER A 226 -11.17 -4.19 8.84
CA SER A 226 -10.68 -5.43 9.45
C SER A 226 -11.71 -6.04 10.41
N LEU A 227 -12.52 -5.22 11.09
CA LEU A 227 -13.65 -5.69 11.90
C LEU A 227 -14.78 -6.29 11.03
N ILE A 228 -15.13 -5.65 9.90
CA ILE A 228 -16.12 -6.19 8.96
C ILE A 228 -15.68 -7.56 8.45
N LEU A 229 -14.44 -7.68 7.97
CA LEU A 229 -13.90 -8.95 7.46
C LEU A 229 -13.85 -10.03 8.54
N MET A 230 -13.47 -9.68 9.78
CA MET A 230 -13.52 -10.60 10.93
C MET A 230 -14.94 -11.10 11.23
N ILE A 231 -15.96 -10.24 11.12
CA ILE A 231 -17.36 -10.61 11.32
C ILE A 231 -17.84 -11.54 10.19
N ASP A 232 -17.51 -11.26 8.93
CA ASP A 232 -17.85 -12.11 7.78
C ASP A 232 -17.23 -13.51 7.87
N ILE A 233 -15.97 -13.61 8.31
CA ILE A 233 -15.31 -14.89 8.59
C ILE A 233 -16.00 -15.60 9.76
N TYR A 234 -16.28 -14.90 10.87
CA TYR A 234 -16.90 -15.49 12.05
C TYR A 234 -18.32 -16.02 11.80
N LEU A 235 -19.11 -15.33 10.96
CA LEU A 235 -20.45 -15.77 10.56
C LEU A 235 -20.44 -16.91 9.53
N GLY A 236 -19.27 -17.32 9.01
CA GLY A 236 -19.14 -18.42 8.07
C GLY A 236 -19.74 -18.13 6.68
N ASN A 237 -19.83 -16.84 6.30
CA ASN A 237 -20.33 -16.42 5.00
C ASN A 237 -19.27 -16.55 3.88
N SER A 238 -17.98 -16.65 4.23
CA SER A 238 -16.91 -17.09 3.31
C SER A 238 -16.77 -18.61 3.37
N LYS A 239 -17.04 -19.28 2.24
CA LYS A 239 -16.97 -20.72 1.96
C LYS A 239 -17.05 -20.98 0.45
#